data_AF-B7G8J7-F1
#
_entry.id   AF-B7G8J7-F1
#
_cell.length_a   1.000
_cell.length_b   1.000
_cell.length_c   1.000
_cell.angle_alpha   90.00
_cell.angle_beta   90.00
_cell.angle_gamma   90.00
#
_symmetry.space_group_name_H-M   'P 1'
#
loop_
_entity.id
_entity.type
_entity.pdbx_description
1 polymer ?
#
loop_
_entity_poly.entity_id
_entity_poly.type
_entity_poly.pdbx_seq_one_letter_code
_entity_poly.pdbx_strand_id
1 'polypeptide(L)'
;MTVSSLGGTLEFDLLLGVFWKRHSRCRTMVLPERRQHPIRRRSLLRATHFLCHPFRIIFTALWCFYVFYCFRYGDVSNGNGAYAPPIHENQGGNHTGASNPHYSSTVIDGKRNDFVSPQYDRSVETVAFNTTQQYIKYNKRGRAVVKAITRVRLEDLTDLPESLLAKANATSPALPDPNRADKEPILRMLRQAGITDVDPRVITLLPSWRDVTDLYGDDVPIVGLDEASCRWFRDTVPLRDAYLGAAGLFNTGTNALTYYLRANLLLPFRGEAPIHRDGKDSNRQGILTQVPWDKHWFARLRNHHTVDLYANVTKAHVLPIVMIRDPLSWSQSMCQQPYLVRWRGRTVHCPDWREPVLIPHMTGGHHWDSLWHLWNDWYRDYWQHENPRLIVRFEDLLWRPQQVLRAIQSCVGATWTTPGTFYYVVDRSKWEHVKTFRAQSNMVSAMIKHGTPSQRVRNLSLEELEQARQILDPQIMELFGYSVPKPS
;
A
#
# COMPACT_ATOMS: atom_id res chain seq x y z
N MET A 1 26.49 9.52 -75.89
CA MET A 1 25.13 9.57 -76.46
C MET A 1 24.20 9.98 -75.31
N THR A 2 24.04 11.27 -75.02
CA THR A 2 23.13 12.30 -75.60
C THR A 2 21.67 12.23 -75.14
N VAL A 3 21.29 13.29 -74.38
CA VAL A 3 19.99 14.02 -74.23
C VAL A 3 18.82 13.29 -73.52
N SER A 4 17.94 13.88 -72.68
CA SER A 4 17.53 15.27 -72.35
C SER A 4 16.78 15.23 -71.00
N SER A 5 17.07 16.07 -69.99
CA SER A 5 16.42 17.34 -69.58
C SER A 5 14.92 17.56 -69.89
N LEU A 6 14.15 17.97 -68.86
CA LEU A 6 13.17 19.08 -68.74
C LEU A 6 12.34 18.80 -67.45
N GLY A 7 12.00 19.70 -66.51
CA GLY A 7 12.09 21.16 -66.42
C GLY A 7 10.73 21.76 -66.02
N GLY A 8 10.60 22.26 -64.77
CA GLY A 8 9.60 23.25 -64.28
C GLY A 8 8.16 22.76 -64.03
N THR A 9 7.28 23.41 -63.25
CA THR A 9 7.29 24.55 -62.31
C THR A 9 5.90 24.60 -61.64
N LEU A 10 5.80 25.33 -60.51
CA LEU A 10 4.58 25.62 -59.72
C LEU A 10 3.36 26.09 -60.54
N GLU A 11 2.14 25.78 -60.09
CA GLU A 11 1.18 26.80 -59.60
C GLU A 11 -0.05 26.18 -58.91
N PHE A 12 -0.61 26.97 -57.98
CA PHE A 12 -1.70 26.69 -57.04
C PHE A 12 -2.94 27.49 -57.47
N ASP A 13 -4.11 27.02 -57.01
CA ASP A 13 -5.43 27.67 -56.90
C ASP A 13 -6.56 27.43 -57.92
N LEU A 14 -7.77 27.43 -57.31
CA LEU A 14 -9.16 27.51 -57.78
C LEU A 14 -9.86 26.21 -58.25
N LEU A 15 -11.13 25.92 -57.90
CA LEU A 15 -12.08 26.35 -56.86
C LEU A 15 -13.35 25.47 -57.00
N LEU A 16 -14.15 25.40 -55.93
CA LEU A 16 -15.62 25.26 -55.84
C LEU A 16 -16.29 23.89 -56.07
N GLY A 17 -17.00 23.45 -55.02
CA GLY A 17 -18.17 22.60 -55.16
C GLY A 17 -18.74 22.03 -53.86
N VAL A 18 -19.78 22.68 -53.32
CA VAL A 18 -20.87 22.08 -52.51
C VAL A 18 -20.58 21.82 -51.01
N PHE A 19 -21.13 22.68 -50.13
CA PHE A 19 -22.20 22.32 -49.18
C PHE A 19 -22.57 23.51 -48.29
N TRP A 20 -23.80 24.00 -48.43
CA TRP A 20 -24.44 24.94 -47.49
C TRP A 20 -25.87 24.50 -47.21
N LYS A 21 -26.35 24.82 -45.99
CA LYS A 21 -27.66 24.55 -45.35
C LYS A 21 -27.81 23.12 -44.80
N ARG A 22 -28.26 22.88 -43.56
CA ARG A 22 -29.26 23.63 -42.76
C ARG A 22 -29.15 23.22 -41.27
N HIS A 23 -28.94 24.18 -40.38
CA HIS A 23 -29.19 24.04 -38.93
C HIS A 23 -30.63 24.48 -38.64
N SER A 24 -31.44 23.63 -37.99
CA SER A 24 -32.52 24.01 -37.06
C SER A 24 -33.33 22.78 -36.64
N ARG A 25 -33.25 22.42 -35.35
CA ARG A 25 -34.35 21.90 -34.51
C ARG A 25 -33.81 21.56 -33.11
N CYS A 26 -33.90 22.53 -32.20
CA CYS A 26 -33.96 22.24 -30.77
C CYS A 26 -35.32 21.58 -30.49
N ARG A 27 -35.32 20.37 -29.91
CA ARG A 27 -36.51 19.80 -29.29
C ARG A 27 -36.46 20.07 -27.80
N THR A 28 -37.49 20.77 -27.34
CA THR A 28 -37.91 20.94 -25.96
C THR A 28 -38.23 19.57 -25.34
N MET A 29 -37.53 19.23 -24.25
CA MET A 29 -37.90 18.11 -23.38
C MET A 29 -38.91 18.64 -22.34
N VAL A 30 -40.12 18.11 -22.38
CA VAL A 30 -41.18 18.33 -21.38
C VAL A 30 -40.89 17.42 -20.19
N LEU A 31 -40.66 18.00 -19.02
CA LEU A 31 -40.62 17.27 -17.74
C LEU A 31 -42.03 17.26 -17.12
N PRO A 32 -42.49 16.15 -16.53
CA PRO A 32 -43.81 16.09 -15.91
C PRO A 32 -43.83 16.75 -14.52
N GLU A 33 -44.92 17.47 -14.27
CA GLU A 33 -45.26 18.18 -13.04
C GLU A 33 -45.24 17.28 -11.80
N ARG A 34 -44.50 17.71 -10.77
CA ARG A 34 -44.71 17.27 -9.39
C ARG A 34 -45.52 18.33 -8.64
N ARG A 35 -46.65 17.90 -8.09
CA ARG A 35 -47.52 18.63 -7.16
C ARG A 35 -46.73 19.10 -5.94
N GLN A 36 -46.86 20.38 -5.58
CA GLN A 36 -46.48 20.91 -4.25
C GLN A 36 -47.68 21.61 -3.62
N HIS A 37 -47.91 21.29 -2.34
CA HIS A 37 -48.83 21.97 -1.42
C HIS A 37 -48.27 23.33 -0.96
N PRO A 38 -49.13 24.27 -0.49
CA PRO A 38 -48.73 25.65 -0.25
C PRO A 38 -48.26 25.88 1.20
N ILE A 39 -47.15 26.59 1.38
CA ILE A 39 -46.80 27.25 2.65
C ILE A 39 -46.47 28.74 2.41
N ARG A 40 -47.30 29.55 3.05
CA ARG A 40 -47.21 30.96 3.52
C ARG A 40 -46.15 31.91 2.95
N ARG A 41 -46.69 33.02 2.42
CA ARG A 41 -46.08 34.34 2.20
C ARG A 41 -45.38 34.88 3.45
N ARG A 42 -44.18 35.46 3.25
CA ARG A 42 -43.75 36.74 3.87
C ARG A 42 -42.82 37.50 2.93
N SER A 43 -43.17 38.77 2.78
CA SER A 43 -42.53 39.90 2.12
C SER A 43 -41.09 40.18 2.58
N LEU A 44 -40.21 40.64 1.68
CA LEU A 44 -39.76 42.05 1.63
C LEU A 44 -38.75 42.31 0.49
N LEU A 45 -38.86 43.52 -0.06
CA LEU A 45 -38.03 44.11 -1.10
C LEU A 45 -36.55 44.21 -0.73
N ARG A 46 -35.66 44.04 -1.71
CA ARG A 46 -34.62 45.01 -2.08
C ARG A 46 -33.98 44.62 -3.42
N ALA A 47 -34.13 45.49 -4.40
CA ALA A 47 -33.41 45.50 -5.66
C ALA A 47 -32.20 46.43 -5.53
N THR A 48 -31.03 46.02 -6.03
CA THR A 48 -30.03 46.92 -6.63
C THR A 48 -29.02 46.12 -7.48
N HIS A 49 -29.00 46.45 -8.77
CA HIS A 49 -27.89 46.47 -9.74
C HIS A 49 -26.88 45.31 -9.84
N PHE A 50 -26.97 44.55 -10.94
CA PHE A 50 -25.82 43.93 -11.61
C PHE A 50 -25.78 44.42 -13.06
N LEU A 51 -24.71 45.14 -13.42
CA LEU A 51 -24.36 45.48 -14.80
C LEU A 51 -23.34 44.47 -15.35
N CYS A 52 -23.48 44.22 -16.64
CA CYS A 52 -22.81 43.25 -17.49
C CYS A 52 -21.27 43.36 -17.54
N HIS A 53 -20.59 42.22 -17.73
CA HIS A 53 -19.25 42.17 -18.33
C HIS A 53 -19.02 40.86 -19.12
N PRO A 54 -19.18 40.84 -20.46
CA PRO A 54 -18.93 39.68 -21.29
C PRO A 54 -17.60 39.79 -22.05
N PHE A 55 -16.48 40.05 -21.36
CA PHE A 55 -15.16 40.18 -22.03
C PHE A 55 -14.07 39.22 -21.53
N ARG A 56 -14.33 38.40 -20.49
CA ARG A 56 -13.31 37.48 -19.93
C ARG A 56 -13.29 36.07 -20.54
N ILE A 57 -14.34 35.66 -21.25
CA ILE A 57 -14.45 34.28 -21.75
C ILE A 57 -13.66 34.07 -23.05
N ILE A 58 -13.50 35.11 -23.88
CA ILE A 58 -12.81 35.00 -25.18
C ILE A 58 -11.28 34.92 -25.00
N PHE A 59 -10.70 35.64 -24.04
CA PHE A 59 -9.25 35.60 -23.77
C PHE A 59 -8.79 34.25 -23.20
N THR A 60 -9.62 33.60 -22.39
CA THR A 60 -9.27 32.30 -21.80
C THR A 60 -9.31 31.17 -22.84
N ALA A 61 -10.23 31.25 -23.81
CA ALA A 61 -10.32 30.28 -24.89
C ALA A 61 -9.17 30.42 -25.91
N LEU A 62 -8.73 31.64 -26.22
CA LEU A 62 -7.61 31.89 -27.14
C LEU A 62 -6.25 31.53 -26.50
N TRP A 63 -6.07 31.75 -25.20
CA TRP A 63 -4.88 31.30 -24.48
C TRP A 63 -4.76 29.78 -24.46
N CYS A 64 -5.87 29.06 -24.21
CA CYS A 64 -5.86 27.59 -24.24
C CYS A 64 -5.54 27.03 -25.62
N PHE A 65 -5.97 27.67 -26.71
CA PHE A 65 -5.62 27.26 -28.07
C PHE A 65 -4.14 27.53 -28.40
N TYR A 66 -3.58 28.65 -27.96
CA TYR A 66 -2.16 28.99 -28.19
C TYR A 66 -1.21 28.02 -27.44
N VAL A 67 -1.53 27.68 -26.18
CA VAL A 67 -0.74 26.72 -25.39
C VAL A 67 -0.81 25.31 -25.97
N PHE A 68 -1.95 24.90 -26.54
CA PHE A 68 -2.08 23.58 -27.18
C PHE A 68 -1.35 23.51 -28.53
N TYR A 69 -1.25 24.62 -29.26
CA TYR A 69 -0.56 24.67 -30.55
C TYR A 69 0.97 24.65 -30.38
N CYS A 70 1.51 25.37 -29.39
CA CYS A 70 2.96 25.36 -29.11
C CYS A 70 3.47 24.02 -28.56
N PHE A 71 2.63 23.20 -27.93
CA PHE A 71 3.05 21.90 -27.40
C PHE A 71 3.11 20.78 -28.45
N ARG A 72 2.53 20.97 -29.64
CA ARG A 72 2.41 19.91 -30.65
C ARG A 72 3.37 20.07 -31.84
N TYR A 73 4.00 21.23 -32.02
CA TYR A 73 4.89 21.52 -33.15
C TYR A 73 6.14 22.35 -32.78
N GLY A 74 6.64 22.21 -31.55
CA GLY A 74 7.94 22.78 -31.18
C GLY A 74 9.10 21.95 -31.72
N ASP A 75 9.62 22.36 -32.87
CA ASP A 75 10.85 21.86 -33.50
C ASP A 75 12.04 21.87 -32.53
N VAL A 76 12.72 20.73 -32.42
CA VAL A 76 14.03 20.58 -31.78
C VAL A 76 15.07 20.70 -32.89
N SER A 77 15.71 21.87 -32.98
CA SER A 77 16.93 22.07 -33.77
C SER A 77 18.13 22.31 -32.85
N ASN A 78 19.15 21.48 -33.07
CA ASN A 78 20.58 21.66 -32.87
C ASN A 78 21.15 22.13 -31.52
N GLY A 79 21.93 21.23 -30.92
CA GLY A 79 22.98 21.54 -29.93
C GLY A 79 23.95 20.37 -29.76
N ASN A 80 25.06 20.43 -30.48
CA ASN A 80 26.17 19.46 -30.51
C ASN A 80 26.95 19.35 -29.18
N GLY A 81 27.56 18.16 -28.97
CA GLY A 81 28.72 17.90 -28.09
C GLY A 81 28.37 17.16 -26.80
N ALA A 82 29.01 16.07 -26.37
CA ALA A 82 30.28 15.46 -26.77
C ALA A 82 30.27 13.95 -26.46
N TYR A 83 31.13 13.23 -27.19
CA TYR A 83 31.40 11.81 -27.14
C TYR A 83 31.89 11.31 -25.76
N ALA A 84 31.41 10.14 -25.34
CA ALA A 84 32.12 9.19 -24.49
C ALA A 84 31.89 7.76 -25.04
N PRO A 85 32.92 6.91 -25.11
CA PRO A 85 32.90 5.67 -25.90
C PRO A 85 32.13 4.53 -25.21
N PRO A 86 31.60 3.55 -25.97
CA PRO A 86 30.92 2.41 -25.41
C PRO A 86 31.93 1.36 -24.90
N ILE A 87 31.63 0.83 -23.71
CA ILE A 87 32.26 -0.36 -23.15
C ILE A 87 31.77 -1.56 -23.99
N HIS A 88 32.71 -2.27 -24.59
CA HIS A 88 32.49 -3.55 -25.25
C HIS A 88 32.04 -4.59 -24.23
N GLU A 89 30.81 -5.10 -24.38
CA GLU A 89 30.38 -6.34 -23.76
C GLU A 89 30.13 -7.37 -24.86
N ASN A 90 30.81 -8.51 -24.73
CA ASN A 90 30.86 -9.61 -25.68
C ASN A 90 29.45 -10.15 -25.98
N GLN A 91 29.04 -10.05 -27.25
CA GLN A 91 28.00 -10.91 -27.81
C GLN A 91 28.64 -12.11 -28.49
N GLY A 92 28.23 -13.29 -28.07
CA GLY A 92 28.45 -14.55 -28.78
C GLY A 92 27.38 -15.56 -28.37
N GLY A 93 26.39 -15.79 -29.24
CA GLY A 93 25.42 -16.86 -29.05
C GLY A 93 24.07 -16.64 -29.73
N ASN A 94 24.03 -16.87 -31.05
CA ASN A 94 22.81 -17.04 -31.83
C ASN A 94 21.93 -18.17 -31.27
N HIS A 95 20.64 -17.90 -31.05
CA HIS A 95 19.59 -18.89 -31.27
C HIS A 95 18.28 -18.21 -31.71
N THR A 96 17.93 -18.48 -32.97
CA THR A 96 16.62 -18.28 -33.58
C THR A 96 15.62 -19.32 -33.09
N GLY A 97 14.36 -18.95 -32.88
CA GLY A 97 13.24 -19.89 -32.93
C GLY A 97 12.16 -19.69 -31.88
N ALA A 98 10.98 -19.30 -32.34
CA ALA A 98 9.77 -19.01 -31.58
C ALA A 98 9.16 -20.24 -30.88
N SER A 99 8.62 -20.04 -29.68
CA SER A 99 7.22 -20.32 -29.28
C SER A 99 7.07 -20.30 -27.74
N ASN A 100 5.94 -19.78 -27.27
CA ASN A 100 5.57 -19.65 -25.85
C ASN A 100 5.78 -20.97 -25.07
N PRO A 101 6.44 -20.96 -23.90
CA PRO A 101 6.33 -22.08 -22.99
C PRO A 101 5.06 -21.90 -22.15
N HIS A 102 4.12 -22.81 -22.33
CA HIS A 102 3.24 -23.23 -21.25
C HIS A 102 4.14 -23.59 -20.06
N TYR A 103 4.01 -22.85 -18.96
CA TYR A 103 4.59 -23.24 -17.67
C TYR A 103 3.87 -24.51 -17.20
N SER A 104 4.44 -25.67 -17.54
CA SER A 104 4.12 -26.92 -16.87
C SER A 104 4.77 -26.85 -15.49
N SER A 105 3.95 -26.74 -14.45
CA SER A 105 4.39 -26.88 -13.07
C SER A 105 4.92 -28.30 -12.88
N THR A 106 6.24 -28.46 -12.94
CA THR A 106 6.89 -29.68 -12.48
C THR A 106 6.58 -29.80 -11.00
N VAL A 107 5.74 -30.77 -10.66
CA VAL A 107 5.45 -31.18 -9.30
C VAL A 107 6.79 -31.61 -8.69
N ILE A 108 7.35 -30.77 -7.82
CA ILE A 108 8.48 -31.17 -6.97
C ILE A 108 7.92 -32.23 -6.03
N ASP A 109 8.37 -33.47 -6.21
CA ASP A 109 8.00 -34.61 -5.40
C ASP A 109 8.32 -34.34 -3.92
N GLY A 110 7.29 -34.04 -3.15
CA GLY A 110 6.83 -34.91 -2.05
C GLY A 110 7.74 -35.14 -0.84
N LYS A 111 8.91 -34.49 -0.70
CA LYS A 111 9.58 -34.45 0.60
C LYS A 111 8.91 -33.39 1.47
N ARG A 112 8.04 -33.84 2.38
CA ARG A 112 7.68 -33.10 3.59
C ARG A 112 8.99 -32.69 4.26
N ASN A 113 9.45 -31.48 4.01
CA ASN A 113 10.37 -30.84 4.93
C ASN A 113 9.53 -30.66 6.19
N ASP A 114 9.82 -31.45 7.22
CA ASP A 114 9.34 -31.20 8.57
C ASP A 114 9.88 -29.82 8.96
N PHE A 115 9.13 -28.79 8.59
CA PHE A 115 9.45 -27.41 8.83
C PHE A 115 9.21 -27.18 10.31
N VAL A 116 10.17 -27.59 11.12
CA VAL A 116 10.28 -27.16 12.50
C VAL A 116 10.54 -25.67 12.40
N SER A 117 9.49 -24.86 12.57
CA SER A 117 9.62 -23.42 12.76
C SER A 117 10.74 -23.23 13.78
N PRO A 118 11.86 -22.59 13.42
CA PRO A 118 12.97 -22.41 14.34
C PRO A 118 12.37 -21.82 15.61
N GLN A 119 12.41 -22.57 16.71
CA GLN A 119 11.99 -22.03 17.99
C GLN A 119 12.97 -20.88 18.26
N TYR A 120 12.51 -19.67 18.00
CA TYR A 120 13.24 -18.46 18.32
C TYR A 120 13.60 -18.59 19.79
N ASP A 121 14.90 -18.60 20.08
CA ASP A 121 15.39 -18.81 21.43
C ASP A 121 14.79 -17.73 22.33
N ARG A 122 13.80 -18.13 23.14
CA ARG A 122 13.10 -17.25 24.08
C ARG A 122 14.06 -16.70 25.14
N SER A 123 15.27 -17.25 25.24
CA SER A 123 16.33 -16.79 26.15
C SER A 123 17.14 -15.60 25.62
N VAL A 124 16.89 -15.11 24.40
CA VAL A 124 17.37 -13.77 24.01
C VAL A 124 16.74 -12.78 24.97
N GLU A 125 17.48 -12.45 26.03
CA GLU A 125 17.07 -11.58 27.12
C GLU A 125 16.33 -10.39 26.54
N THR A 126 15.13 -10.15 27.04
CA THR A 126 14.40 -8.94 26.73
C THR A 126 15.25 -7.78 27.21
N VAL A 127 16.07 -7.21 26.31
CA VAL A 127 16.60 -5.87 26.49
C VAL A 127 15.37 -4.99 26.60
N ALA A 128 14.93 -4.76 27.83
CA ALA A 128 13.78 -3.93 28.09
C ALA A 128 14.14 -2.55 27.55
N PHE A 129 13.28 -2.01 26.68
CA PHE A 129 13.44 -0.61 26.32
C PHE A 129 13.17 0.19 27.59
N ASN A 130 14.18 0.93 28.04
CA ASN A 130 14.08 1.79 29.22
C ASN A 130 13.04 2.89 28.99
N THR A 131 12.84 3.29 27.74
CA THR A 131 11.86 4.31 27.37
C THR A 131 11.13 3.93 26.08
N THR A 132 9.90 4.44 25.96
CA THR A 132 9.09 4.33 24.75
C THR A 132 8.58 5.71 24.34
N GLN A 133 8.54 5.97 23.04
CA GLN A 133 8.14 7.26 22.48
C GLN A 133 7.23 7.06 21.26
N GLN A 134 6.61 8.14 20.78
CA GLN A 134 5.87 8.12 19.52
C GLN A 134 6.77 8.62 18.40
N TYR A 135 6.70 7.96 17.25
CA TYR A 135 7.33 8.45 16.03
C TYR A 135 6.57 9.67 15.51
N ILE A 136 7.25 10.82 15.47
CA ILE A 136 6.74 12.07 14.89
C ILE A 136 7.44 12.32 13.56
N LYS A 137 6.67 12.42 12.48
CA LYS A 137 7.21 12.84 11.18
C LYS A 137 7.05 14.33 10.99
N TYR A 138 8.12 14.95 10.49
CA TYR A 138 8.16 16.34 10.07
C TYR A 138 8.23 16.46 8.55
N ASN A 139 7.63 17.52 7.99
CA ASN A 139 7.79 17.86 6.57
C ASN A 139 9.05 18.71 6.33
N LYS A 140 9.30 19.07 5.06
CA LYS A 140 10.44 19.91 4.65
C LYS A 140 10.52 21.28 5.33
N ARG A 141 9.44 21.76 5.94
CA ARG A 141 9.38 23.02 6.69
C ARG A 141 9.53 22.82 8.20
N GLY A 142 9.94 21.62 8.64
CA GLY A 142 10.04 21.28 10.06
C GLY A 142 8.69 21.18 10.78
N ARG A 143 7.55 21.17 10.08
CA ARG A 143 6.24 21.03 10.71
C ARG A 143 5.86 19.57 10.86
N ALA A 144 5.40 19.17 12.04
CA ALA A 144 4.87 17.84 12.28
C ALA A 144 3.68 17.56 11.34
N VAL A 145 3.78 16.50 10.55
CA VAL A 145 2.72 16.00 9.66
C VAL A 145 2.06 14.73 10.19
N VAL A 146 2.76 14.02 11.08
CA VAL A 146 2.20 12.98 11.94
C VAL A 146 2.21 13.56 13.34
N LYS A 147 1.04 13.60 13.98
CA LYS A 147 0.92 14.20 15.31
C LYS A 147 1.03 13.11 16.37
N ALA A 148 1.59 13.49 17.52
CA ALA A 148 1.47 12.65 18.69
C ALA A 148 -0.01 12.50 19.07
N ILE A 149 -0.42 11.29 19.41
CA ILE A 149 -1.76 10.98 19.91
C ILE A 149 -1.60 10.61 21.37
N THR A 150 -1.90 11.53 22.29
CA THR A 150 -1.88 11.26 23.74
C THR A 150 -3.26 10.87 24.27
N ARG A 151 -4.30 11.19 23.50
CA ARG A 151 -5.70 11.05 23.83
C ARG A 151 -6.46 10.46 22.65
N VAL A 152 -7.33 9.49 22.90
CA VAL A 152 -8.19 8.88 21.86
C VAL A 152 -9.64 8.95 22.31
N ARG A 153 -10.45 9.63 21.51
CA ARG A 153 -11.89 9.74 21.67
C ARG A 153 -12.63 8.92 20.62
N LEU A 154 -13.90 8.67 20.87
CA LEU A 154 -14.72 7.86 19.94
C LEU A 154 -14.83 8.55 18.57
N GLU A 155 -14.91 9.88 18.54
CA GLU A 155 -14.93 10.70 17.33
C GLU A 155 -13.63 10.64 16.51
N ASP A 156 -12.50 10.22 17.10
CA ASP A 156 -11.25 10.02 16.37
C ASP A 156 -11.28 8.74 15.51
N LEU A 157 -12.20 7.81 15.80
CA LEU A 157 -12.31 6.49 15.17
C LEU A 157 -13.23 6.48 13.94
N THR A 158 -13.11 7.53 13.12
CA THR A 158 -13.94 7.77 11.92
C THR A 158 -13.89 6.67 10.85
N ASP A 159 -12.92 5.76 10.92
CA ASP A 159 -12.74 4.67 9.97
C ASP A 159 -13.37 3.34 10.43
N LEU A 160 -13.99 3.30 11.61
CA LEU A 160 -14.76 2.16 12.09
C LEU A 160 -16.18 2.13 11.49
N PRO A 161 -16.80 0.94 11.35
CA PRO A 161 -18.20 0.84 10.96
C PRO A 161 -19.13 1.60 11.92
N GLU A 162 -20.15 2.24 11.35
CA GLU A 162 -21.17 2.98 12.11
C GLU A 162 -21.86 2.10 13.15
N SER A 163 -22.09 0.83 12.85
CA SER A 163 -22.68 -0.14 13.80
C SER A 163 -21.84 -0.33 15.07
N LEU A 164 -20.50 -0.31 14.96
CA LEU A 164 -19.63 -0.36 16.13
C LEU A 164 -19.66 0.94 16.93
N LEU A 165 -19.63 2.08 16.24
CA LEU A 165 -19.68 3.40 16.90
C LEU A 165 -21.03 3.61 17.62
N ALA A 166 -22.13 3.17 17.03
CA ALA A 166 -23.46 3.19 17.64
C ALA A 166 -23.51 2.31 18.90
N LYS A 167 -22.94 1.09 18.85
CA LYS A 167 -22.84 0.21 20.02
C LYS A 167 -22.03 0.85 21.16
N ALA A 168 -20.91 1.50 20.84
CA ALA A 168 -20.10 2.21 21.83
C ALA A 168 -20.86 3.39 22.45
N ASN A 169 -21.60 4.16 21.66
CA ASN A 169 -22.42 5.28 22.15
C ASN A 169 -23.58 4.83 23.05
N ALA A 170 -24.17 3.66 22.80
CA ALA A 170 -25.22 3.10 23.65
C ALA A 170 -24.68 2.58 25.00
N THR A 171 -23.37 2.39 25.12
CA THR A 171 -22.74 1.89 26.35
C THR A 171 -22.52 3.03 27.33
N SER A 172 -23.12 2.94 28.52
CA SER A 172 -22.95 3.95 29.57
C SER A 172 -21.48 4.03 30.01
N PRO A 173 -20.85 5.22 30.03
CA PRO A 173 -19.46 5.39 30.49
C PRO A 173 -19.24 4.99 31.97
N ALA A 174 -20.31 4.88 32.75
CA ALA A 174 -20.24 4.62 34.18
C ALA A 174 -20.06 3.13 34.54
N LEU A 175 -20.34 2.21 33.61
CA LEU A 175 -20.21 0.79 33.89
C LEU A 175 -18.77 0.32 33.64
N PRO A 176 -18.12 -0.33 34.61
CA PRO A 176 -16.82 -0.97 34.39
C PRO A 176 -16.94 -2.02 33.27
N ASP A 177 -15.98 -2.03 32.35
CA ASP A 177 -15.87 -3.11 31.36
C ASP A 177 -15.54 -4.42 32.10
N PRO A 178 -16.44 -5.43 32.09
CA PRO A 178 -16.23 -6.69 32.81
C PRO A 178 -14.99 -7.45 32.31
N ASN A 179 -14.56 -7.19 31.07
CA ASN A 179 -13.40 -7.84 30.46
C ASN A 179 -12.13 -6.98 30.53
N ARG A 180 -12.12 -5.90 31.35
CA ARG A 180 -10.99 -4.98 31.42
C ARG A 180 -9.67 -5.66 31.77
N ALA A 181 -9.69 -6.67 32.63
CA ALA A 181 -8.49 -7.42 33.01
C ALA A 181 -7.83 -8.11 31.80
N ASP A 182 -8.64 -8.70 30.92
CA ASP A 182 -8.16 -9.36 29.70
C ASP A 182 -7.70 -8.35 28.62
N LYS A 183 -8.08 -7.08 28.74
CA LYS A 183 -7.62 -5.98 27.87
C LYS A 183 -6.32 -5.33 28.35
N GLU A 184 -5.84 -5.68 29.53
CA GLU A 184 -4.68 -5.03 30.16
C GLU A 184 -3.40 -5.09 29.31
N PRO A 185 -3.07 -6.18 28.59
CA PRO A 185 -1.92 -6.19 27.68
C PRO A 185 -1.99 -5.10 26.59
N ILE A 186 -3.19 -4.87 26.03
CA ILE A 186 -3.43 -3.85 25.02
C ILE A 186 -3.35 -2.46 25.64
N LEU A 187 -3.98 -2.25 26.80
CA LEU A 187 -3.94 -0.96 27.51
C LEU A 187 -2.51 -0.60 27.97
N ARG A 188 -1.70 -1.59 28.34
CA ARG A 188 -0.26 -1.40 28.61
C ARG A 188 0.48 -0.95 27.36
N MET A 189 0.22 -1.57 26.21
CA MET A 189 0.84 -1.17 24.95
C MET A 189 0.44 0.24 24.53
N LEU A 190 -0.82 0.64 24.71
CA LEU A 190 -1.27 2.01 24.45
C LEU A 190 -0.54 3.02 25.35
N ARG A 191 -0.39 2.73 26.64
CA ARG A 191 0.39 3.57 27.57
C ARG A 191 1.86 3.65 27.18
N GLN A 192 2.50 2.54 26.80
CA GLN A 192 3.86 2.52 26.26
C GLN A 192 3.97 3.35 24.98
N ALA A 193 2.95 3.30 24.13
CA ALA A 193 2.86 4.14 22.94
C ALA A 193 2.52 5.61 23.28
N GLY A 194 2.48 6.03 24.55
CA GLY A 194 2.19 7.41 24.98
C GLY A 194 0.71 7.81 24.88
N ILE A 195 -0.20 6.87 24.61
CA ILE A 195 -1.65 7.09 24.61
C ILE A 195 -2.17 6.81 26.03
N THR A 196 -2.30 7.86 26.84
CA THR A 196 -2.61 7.76 28.27
C THR A 196 -4.08 8.06 28.61
N ASP A 197 -4.79 8.80 27.75
CA ASP A 197 -6.21 9.15 27.95
C ASP A 197 -7.08 8.50 26.86
N VAL A 198 -7.61 7.30 27.15
CA VAL A 198 -8.51 6.58 26.25
C VAL A 198 -9.94 6.71 26.77
N ASP A 199 -10.85 7.18 25.92
CA ASP A 199 -12.29 7.23 26.24
C ASP A 199 -12.80 5.85 26.71
N PRO A 200 -13.50 5.75 27.85
CA PRO A 200 -14.07 4.48 28.32
C PRO A 200 -14.89 3.74 27.24
N ARG A 201 -15.62 4.46 26.38
CA ARG A 201 -16.39 3.88 25.26
C ARG A 201 -15.49 3.31 24.16
N VAL A 202 -14.26 3.79 24.03
CA VAL A 202 -13.26 3.21 23.12
C VAL A 202 -12.67 1.94 23.74
N ILE A 203 -12.48 1.91 25.06
CA ILE A 203 -12.02 0.70 25.76
C ILE A 203 -12.99 -0.47 25.53
N THR A 204 -14.30 -0.22 25.53
CA THR A 204 -15.30 -1.28 25.26
C THR A 204 -15.23 -1.82 23.83
N LEU A 205 -14.70 -1.05 22.88
CA LEU A 205 -14.44 -1.48 21.50
C LEU A 205 -13.12 -2.22 21.31
N LEU A 206 -12.15 -2.04 22.21
CA LEU A 206 -10.90 -2.81 22.13
C LEU A 206 -11.22 -4.31 22.27
N PRO A 207 -10.55 -5.17 21.50
CA PRO A 207 -10.66 -6.61 21.69
C PRO A 207 -10.04 -7.00 23.03
N SER A 208 -10.38 -8.19 23.54
CA SER A 208 -9.61 -8.79 24.63
C SER A 208 -8.26 -9.31 24.13
N TRP A 209 -7.30 -9.55 25.02
CA TRP A 209 -6.06 -10.21 24.62
C TRP A 209 -6.32 -11.63 24.15
N ARG A 210 -7.25 -12.35 24.81
CA ARG A 210 -7.71 -13.66 24.35
C ARG A 210 -8.23 -13.62 22.91
N ASP A 211 -9.03 -12.63 22.53
CA ASP A 211 -9.49 -12.49 21.14
C ASP A 211 -8.31 -12.40 20.16
N VAL A 212 -7.26 -11.66 20.52
CA VAL A 212 -6.06 -11.51 19.69
C VAL A 212 -5.28 -12.83 19.59
N THR A 213 -5.09 -13.52 20.71
CA THR A 213 -4.34 -14.80 20.75
C THR A 213 -5.11 -15.94 20.12
N ASP A 214 -6.43 -15.97 20.23
CA ASP A 214 -7.27 -16.97 19.56
C ASP A 214 -7.25 -16.77 18.03
N LEU A 215 -7.16 -15.52 17.57
CA LEU A 215 -7.08 -15.21 16.14
C LEU A 215 -5.71 -15.48 15.53
N TYR A 216 -4.62 -15.18 16.24
CA TYR A 216 -3.27 -15.11 15.65
C TYR A 216 -2.20 -15.89 16.40
N GLY A 217 -2.53 -16.55 17.51
CA GLY A 217 -1.59 -17.24 18.37
C GLY A 217 -0.73 -16.31 19.24
N ASP A 218 0.00 -16.92 20.18
CA ASP A 218 0.93 -16.22 21.07
C ASP A 218 2.30 -15.94 20.46
N ASP A 219 2.68 -16.72 19.45
CA ASP A 219 3.98 -16.59 18.79
C ASP A 219 3.97 -15.52 17.69
N VAL A 220 5.18 -15.14 17.24
CA VAL A 220 5.43 -14.19 16.14
C VAL A 220 6.11 -14.93 15.00
N PRO A 221 5.36 -15.66 14.16
CA PRO A 221 5.95 -16.36 13.03
C PRO A 221 6.48 -15.34 12.02
N ILE A 222 7.79 -15.37 11.79
CA ILE A 222 8.44 -14.62 10.71
C ILE A 222 9.18 -15.62 9.83
N VAL A 223 8.73 -15.74 8.58
CA VAL A 223 9.33 -16.66 7.61
C VAL A 223 10.61 -16.07 7.06
N GLY A 224 11.66 -16.90 6.93
CA GLY A 224 12.98 -16.49 6.47
C GLY A 224 13.91 -15.98 7.59
N LEU A 225 13.49 -16.07 8.85
CA LEU A 225 14.37 -15.84 10.02
C LEU A 225 15.35 -16.97 10.29
N ASP A 226 15.40 -18.00 9.45
CA ASP A 226 16.38 -19.06 9.63
C ASP A 226 17.80 -18.49 9.56
N GLU A 227 18.67 -19.07 10.39
CA GLU A 227 20.04 -18.57 10.53
C GLU A 227 20.79 -18.61 9.19
N ALA A 228 20.45 -19.52 8.27
CA ALA A 228 21.07 -19.56 6.95
C ALA A 228 20.71 -18.31 6.12
N SER A 229 19.43 -17.93 6.04
CA SER A 229 18.97 -16.73 5.33
C SER A 229 19.54 -15.44 5.92
N CYS A 230 19.47 -15.29 7.24
CA CYS A 230 19.98 -14.09 7.93
C CYS A 230 21.50 -13.99 7.82
N ARG A 231 22.23 -15.09 8.06
CA ARG A 231 23.69 -15.14 7.92
C ARG A 231 24.12 -14.91 6.49
N TRP A 232 23.47 -15.53 5.51
CA TRP A 232 23.76 -15.30 4.08
C TRP A 232 23.69 -13.81 3.75
N PHE A 233 22.66 -13.10 4.22
CA PHE A 233 22.54 -11.67 3.95
C PHE A 233 23.66 -10.87 4.60
N ARG A 234 23.97 -11.13 5.89
CA ARG A 234 25.06 -10.45 6.61
C ARG A 234 26.45 -10.72 6.02
N ASP A 235 26.68 -11.93 5.53
CA ASP A 235 27.98 -12.36 5.03
C ASP A 235 28.20 -11.97 3.57
N THR A 236 27.14 -11.93 2.76
CA THR A 236 27.23 -11.69 1.30
C THR A 236 27.10 -10.23 0.95
N VAL A 237 26.35 -9.45 1.73
CA VAL A 237 26.09 -8.04 1.44
C VAL A 237 26.93 -7.17 2.37
N PRO A 238 27.93 -6.42 1.86
CA PRO A 238 28.68 -5.50 2.68
C PRO A 238 27.74 -4.56 3.42
N LEU A 239 27.93 -4.38 4.72
CA LEU A 239 26.99 -3.63 5.57
C LEU A 239 26.73 -2.21 5.07
N ARG A 240 27.74 -1.58 4.44
CA ARG A 240 27.63 -0.26 3.81
C ARG A 240 26.66 -0.19 2.62
N ASP A 241 26.51 -1.32 1.93
CA ASP A 241 25.73 -1.47 0.73
C ASP A 241 24.37 -2.11 1.02
N ALA A 242 24.17 -2.66 2.22
CA ALA A 242 22.94 -3.30 2.66
C ALA A 242 21.76 -2.31 2.78
N TYR A 243 20.58 -2.80 2.41
CA TYR A 243 19.31 -2.10 2.60
C TYR A 243 18.21 -3.02 3.10
N LEU A 244 17.26 -2.47 3.84
CA LEU A 244 15.95 -3.06 4.05
C LEU A 244 14.93 -2.35 3.16
N GLY A 245 14.05 -3.08 2.51
CA GLY A 245 12.95 -2.53 1.72
C GLY A 245 11.63 -3.18 2.06
N ALA A 246 10.58 -2.38 2.29
CA ALA A 246 9.24 -2.93 2.49
C ALA A 246 8.71 -3.51 1.17
N ALA A 247 8.07 -4.68 1.25
CA ALA A 247 7.29 -5.31 0.18
C ALA A 247 5.94 -5.79 0.75
N GLY A 248 4.95 -6.04 -0.10
CA GLY A 248 3.63 -6.51 0.31
C GLY A 248 2.56 -6.16 -0.71
N LEU A 249 1.49 -6.96 -0.78
CA LEU A 249 0.29 -6.60 -1.55
C LEU A 249 -0.27 -5.24 -1.10
N PHE A 250 -1.11 -4.62 -1.94
CA PHE A 250 -1.85 -3.43 -1.54
C PHE A 250 -2.59 -3.67 -0.21
N ASN A 251 -2.70 -2.64 0.63
CA ASN A 251 -3.40 -2.71 1.93
C ASN A 251 -2.88 -3.73 2.95
N THR A 252 -1.61 -4.12 2.90
CA THR A 252 -1.00 -5.04 3.90
C THR A 252 -0.27 -4.33 5.04
N GLY A 253 -0.25 -2.99 5.04
CA GLY A 253 0.44 -2.21 6.06
C GLY A 253 1.91 -1.93 5.76
N THR A 254 2.38 -2.08 4.52
CA THR A 254 3.77 -1.78 4.09
C THR A 254 4.27 -0.42 4.58
N ASN A 255 3.43 0.61 4.59
CA ASN A 255 3.84 1.94 5.06
C ASN A 255 4.06 1.97 6.58
N ALA A 256 3.21 1.29 7.36
CA ALA A 256 3.38 1.19 8.80
C ALA A 256 4.70 0.48 9.12
N LEU A 257 5.00 -0.63 8.42
CA LEU A 257 6.29 -1.30 8.51
C LEU A 257 7.46 -0.37 8.21
N THR A 258 7.43 0.35 7.08
CA THR A 258 8.49 1.31 6.73
C THR A 258 8.76 2.30 7.85
N TYR A 259 7.72 2.83 8.51
CA TYR A 259 7.91 3.79 9.60
C TYR A 259 8.43 3.15 10.87
N TYR A 260 7.97 1.95 11.21
CA TYR A 260 8.57 1.21 12.33
C TYR A 260 10.06 0.96 12.10
N LEU A 261 10.44 0.51 10.90
CA LEU A 261 11.84 0.28 10.54
C LEU A 261 12.66 1.58 10.65
N ARG A 262 12.20 2.69 10.06
CA ARG A 262 12.91 3.97 10.11
C ARG A 262 12.99 4.61 11.50
N ALA A 263 11.92 4.46 12.27
CA ALA A 263 11.87 5.03 13.60
C ALA A 263 12.83 4.33 14.56
N ASN A 264 13.04 3.02 14.36
CA ASN A 264 13.70 2.19 15.35
C ASN A 264 15.05 1.61 14.91
N LEU A 265 15.29 1.39 13.61
CA LEU A 265 16.46 0.68 13.13
C LEU A 265 17.36 1.55 12.24
N LEU A 266 18.65 1.29 12.36
CA LEU A 266 19.73 1.83 11.57
C LEU A 266 20.59 0.69 11.05
N LEU A 267 20.84 0.59 9.74
CA LEU A 267 21.95 -0.21 9.24
C LEU A 267 23.22 0.63 9.41
N PRO A 268 24.14 0.30 10.33
CA PRO A 268 25.30 1.12 10.60
C PRO A 268 26.22 1.17 9.38
N PHE A 269 27.02 2.24 9.27
CA PHE A 269 27.98 2.47 8.19
C PHE A 269 27.41 2.89 6.83
N ARG A 270 26.91 4.13 6.75
CA ARG A 270 27.02 4.90 5.50
C ARG A 270 27.87 6.13 5.72
N GLY A 271 29.16 6.01 5.43
CA GLY A 271 29.95 7.19 5.07
C GLY A 271 29.24 7.86 3.89
N GLU A 272 28.83 9.11 4.07
CA GLU A 272 28.24 9.98 3.03
C GLU A 272 27.36 9.25 2.00
N ALA A 273 26.30 8.57 2.47
CA ALA A 273 25.31 7.99 1.57
C ALA A 273 24.94 9.05 0.50
N PRO A 274 24.93 8.70 -0.80
CA PRO A 274 24.56 9.64 -1.85
C PRO A 274 23.28 10.34 -1.45
N ILE A 275 23.39 11.63 -1.14
CA ILE A 275 22.23 12.44 -0.81
C ILE A 275 21.37 12.37 -2.07
N HIS A 276 20.20 11.75 -1.96
CA HIS A 276 19.22 11.75 -3.05
C HIS A 276 19.11 13.20 -3.56
N ARG A 277 19.10 13.39 -4.89
CA ARG A 277 19.13 14.72 -5.54
C ARG A 277 18.09 15.72 -5.00
N ASP A 278 17.06 15.24 -4.30
CA ASP A 278 16.00 16.05 -3.72
C ASP A 278 16.18 16.40 -2.23
N GLY A 279 17.34 16.06 -1.63
CA GLY A 279 17.68 16.31 -0.23
C GLY A 279 16.74 15.60 0.75
N LYS A 280 15.99 14.59 0.30
CA LYS A 280 15.05 13.88 1.17
C LYS A 280 15.79 12.76 1.89
N ASP A 281 16.07 13.00 3.16
CA ASP A 281 16.68 12.13 4.20
C ASP A 281 16.17 10.69 4.32
N SER A 282 15.25 10.24 3.47
CA SER A 282 14.53 8.99 3.61
C SER A 282 15.39 7.72 3.51
N ASN A 283 16.61 7.80 2.98
CA ASN A 283 17.51 6.65 2.81
C ASN A 283 18.75 6.67 3.69
N ARG A 284 18.91 7.66 4.59
CA ARG A 284 20.16 7.84 5.35
C ARG A 284 20.50 6.69 6.31
N GLN A 285 19.56 5.76 6.53
CA GLN A 285 19.69 4.67 7.50
C GLN A 285 19.73 3.28 6.87
N GLY A 286 19.84 3.18 5.54
CA GLY A 286 19.71 1.91 4.82
C GLY A 286 18.26 1.37 4.76
N ILE A 287 17.25 2.15 5.14
CA ILE A 287 15.84 1.75 5.15
C ILE A 287 15.07 2.42 4.01
N LEU A 288 14.79 1.67 2.95
CA LEU A 288 14.04 2.12 1.77
C LEU A 288 12.52 2.19 2.05
N THR A 289 11.79 3.08 1.38
CA THR A 289 10.31 3.09 1.46
C THR A 289 9.67 1.86 0.83
N GLN A 290 10.36 1.27 -0.14
CA GLN A 290 9.96 0.09 -0.87
C GLN A 290 11.22 -0.55 -1.48
N VAL A 291 11.12 -1.83 -1.81
CA VAL A 291 12.14 -2.52 -2.61
C VAL A 291 12.33 -1.84 -4.00
N PRO A 292 13.52 -1.95 -4.62
CA PRO A 292 13.79 -1.30 -5.91
C PRO A 292 12.86 -1.70 -7.05
N TRP A 293 12.27 -2.89 -7.01
CA TRP A 293 11.33 -3.39 -8.01
C TRP A 293 9.87 -3.11 -7.66
N ASP A 294 9.62 -2.08 -6.83
CA ASP A 294 8.30 -1.69 -6.28
C ASP A 294 7.73 -2.71 -5.26
N LYS A 295 7.19 -2.19 -4.16
CA LYS A 295 6.71 -3.01 -3.03
C LYS A 295 5.53 -3.92 -3.36
N HIS A 296 4.76 -3.61 -4.38
CA HIS A 296 3.56 -4.37 -4.73
C HIS A 296 3.81 -5.45 -5.80
N TRP A 297 5.01 -5.47 -6.39
CA TRP A 297 5.37 -6.41 -7.44
C TRP A 297 5.71 -7.79 -6.88
N PHE A 298 5.45 -8.79 -7.72
CA PHE A 298 5.86 -10.18 -7.51
C PHE A 298 7.39 -10.27 -7.43
N ALA A 299 7.89 -11.17 -6.57
CA ALA A 299 9.31 -11.42 -6.42
C ALA A 299 9.94 -11.93 -7.73
N ARG A 300 9.24 -12.80 -8.49
CA ARG A 300 9.72 -13.29 -9.80
C ARG A 300 9.96 -12.18 -10.82
N LEU A 301 9.31 -11.02 -10.66
CA LEU A 301 9.45 -9.87 -11.54
C LEU A 301 10.53 -8.88 -11.08
N ARG A 302 11.25 -9.19 -10.00
CA ARG A 302 12.30 -8.34 -9.41
C ARG A 302 13.29 -7.81 -10.44
N ASN A 303 13.71 -8.62 -11.41
CA ASN A 303 14.72 -8.24 -12.39
C ASN A 303 14.14 -7.53 -13.63
N HIS A 304 12.81 -7.52 -13.79
CA HIS A 304 12.13 -6.93 -14.95
C HIS A 304 11.58 -5.52 -14.69
N HIS A 305 11.62 -5.05 -13.43
CA HIS A 305 11.19 -3.72 -13.07
C HIS A 305 12.12 -3.08 -12.06
N THR A 306 12.39 -1.78 -12.24
CA THR A 306 13.10 -0.95 -11.28
C THR A 306 12.39 0.39 -11.22
N VAL A 307 12.06 0.83 -10.02
CA VAL A 307 11.53 2.17 -9.76
C VAL A 307 12.67 3.17 -9.93
N ASP A 308 12.45 4.23 -10.68
CA ASP A 308 13.47 5.26 -11.00
C ASP A 308 14.22 5.78 -9.77
N LEU A 309 13.50 5.95 -8.65
CA LEU A 309 14.07 6.40 -7.37
C LEU A 309 15.20 5.49 -6.87
N TYR A 310 15.23 4.22 -7.28
CA TYR A 310 16.17 3.20 -6.84
C TYR A 310 16.94 2.57 -8.00
N ALA A 311 17.04 3.25 -9.16
CA ALA A 311 17.80 2.77 -10.31
C ALA A 311 19.27 2.43 -9.98
N ASN A 312 19.87 3.16 -9.03
CA ASN A 312 21.26 2.98 -8.60
C ASN A 312 21.41 2.06 -7.37
N VAL A 313 20.32 1.41 -6.92
CA VAL A 313 20.39 0.47 -5.79
C VAL A 313 20.57 -0.93 -6.35
N THR A 314 21.70 -1.57 -6.03
CA THR A 314 21.92 -2.98 -6.36
C THR A 314 20.86 -3.84 -5.68
N LYS A 315 19.97 -4.44 -6.48
CA LYS A 315 18.83 -5.20 -5.97
C LYS A 315 19.26 -6.28 -4.98
N ALA A 316 20.34 -7.02 -5.30
CA ALA A 316 20.91 -8.08 -4.46
C ALA A 316 21.30 -7.63 -3.06
N HIS A 317 21.57 -6.33 -2.85
CA HIS A 317 21.92 -5.78 -1.54
C HIS A 317 20.70 -5.35 -0.71
N VAL A 318 19.48 -5.59 -1.21
CA VAL A 318 18.24 -5.26 -0.51
C VAL A 318 17.61 -6.53 0.05
N LEU A 319 17.42 -6.59 1.37
CA LEU A 319 16.57 -7.58 2.01
C LEU A 319 15.11 -7.08 2.02
N PRO A 320 14.20 -7.74 1.28
CA PRO A 320 12.79 -7.43 1.35
C PRO A 320 12.22 -7.86 2.72
N ILE A 321 11.56 -6.92 3.39
CA ILE A 321 10.70 -7.19 4.54
C ILE A 321 9.26 -7.16 4.03
N VAL A 322 8.73 -8.34 3.78
CA VAL A 322 7.44 -8.61 3.13
C VAL A 322 6.33 -8.60 4.18
N MET A 323 5.36 -7.70 4.03
CA MET A 323 4.16 -7.70 4.86
C MET A 323 3.12 -8.65 4.29
N ILE A 324 2.71 -9.61 5.12
CA ILE A 324 1.49 -10.40 4.92
C ILE A 324 0.40 -9.93 5.88
N ARG A 325 -0.86 -10.09 5.49
CA ARG A 325 -2.02 -9.72 6.31
C ARG A 325 -3.06 -10.82 6.19
N ASP A 326 -3.83 -11.03 7.26
CA ASP A 326 -4.94 -11.98 7.31
C ASP A 326 -5.81 -11.84 6.04
N PRO A 327 -5.99 -12.93 5.25
CA PRO A 327 -6.60 -12.84 3.92
C PRO A 327 -8.05 -12.34 3.93
N LEU A 328 -8.81 -12.65 4.98
CA LEU A 328 -10.21 -12.22 5.11
C LEU A 328 -10.29 -10.72 5.40
N SER A 329 -9.43 -10.24 6.30
CA SER A 329 -9.34 -8.82 6.65
C SER A 329 -8.70 -7.98 5.54
N TRP A 330 -7.79 -8.57 4.78
CA TRP A 330 -7.14 -7.97 3.62
C TRP A 330 -8.13 -7.83 2.45
N SER A 331 -8.89 -8.88 2.12
CA SER A 331 -9.83 -8.86 0.99
C SER A 331 -10.92 -7.78 1.18
N GLN A 332 -11.43 -7.62 2.40
CA GLN A 332 -12.31 -6.51 2.76
C GLN A 332 -11.67 -5.14 2.57
N SER A 333 -10.39 -4.99 2.90
CA SER A 333 -9.67 -3.73 2.67
C SER A 333 -9.50 -3.45 1.17
N MET A 334 -9.29 -4.48 0.36
CA MET A 334 -9.22 -4.37 -1.10
C MET A 334 -10.56 -3.95 -1.71
N CYS A 335 -11.68 -4.45 -1.18
CA CYS A 335 -13.01 -3.98 -1.58
C CYS A 335 -13.16 -2.46 -1.37
N GLN A 336 -12.71 -1.94 -0.23
CA GLN A 336 -12.79 -0.50 0.03
C GLN A 336 -11.86 0.31 -0.87
N GLN A 337 -10.64 -0.19 -1.10
CA GLN A 337 -9.61 0.49 -1.89
C GLN A 337 -8.89 -0.53 -2.78
N PRO A 338 -9.33 -0.71 -4.04
CA PRO A 338 -8.78 -1.73 -4.94
C PRO A 338 -7.40 -1.39 -5.52
N TYR A 339 -6.97 -0.12 -5.43
CA TYR A 339 -5.74 0.39 -6.05
C TYR A 339 -5.68 0.08 -7.55
N LEU A 340 -4.74 -0.78 -7.96
CA LEU A 340 -4.54 -1.19 -9.34
C LEU A 340 -5.29 -2.49 -9.69
N VAL A 341 -5.83 -3.19 -8.69
CA VAL A 341 -6.66 -4.38 -8.91
C VAL A 341 -7.98 -3.97 -9.57
N ARG A 342 -8.44 -4.77 -10.51
CA ARG A 342 -9.69 -4.56 -11.25
C ARG A 342 -10.49 -5.86 -11.24
N TRP A 343 -11.81 -5.74 -11.19
CA TRP A 343 -12.79 -6.83 -11.36
C TRP A 343 -14.02 -6.27 -12.08
N ARG A 344 -14.93 -7.14 -12.50
CA ARG A 344 -16.15 -6.75 -13.23
C ARG A 344 -17.12 -6.04 -12.27
N GLY A 345 -18.07 -5.27 -12.80
CA GLY A 345 -19.08 -4.63 -11.95
C GLY A 345 -18.51 -3.66 -10.90
N ARG A 346 -18.13 -2.44 -11.30
CA ARG A 346 -17.89 -1.34 -10.35
C ARG A 346 -19.20 -0.89 -9.70
N THR A 347 -19.79 -1.74 -8.87
CA THR A 347 -20.85 -1.33 -7.97
C THR A 347 -20.22 -0.77 -6.69
N VAL A 348 -21.01 -0.05 -5.90
CA VAL A 348 -20.61 0.46 -4.59
C VAL A 348 -20.30 -0.69 -3.60
N HIS A 349 -20.68 -1.92 -3.96
CA HIS A 349 -20.51 -3.13 -3.16
C HIS A 349 -19.20 -3.84 -3.49
N CYS A 350 -18.69 -4.63 -2.54
CA CYS A 350 -17.56 -5.53 -2.78
C CYS A 350 -17.88 -6.44 -3.98
N PRO A 351 -16.87 -6.85 -4.77
CA PRO A 351 -17.09 -7.92 -5.74
C PRO A 351 -17.69 -9.11 -5.01
N ASP A 352 -18.56 -9.86 -5.70
CA ASP A 352 -18.72 -11.26 -5.33
C ASP A 352 -17.32 -11.86 -5.26
N TRP A 353 -16.94 -12.48 -4.14
CA TRP A 353 -15.56 -12.93 -3.93
C TRP A 353 -15.11 -14.00 -4.93
N ARG A 354 -16.02 -14.47 -5.79
CA ARG A 354 -15.77 -15.34 -6.94
C ARG A 354 -15.40 -14.61 -8.23
N GLU A 355 -15.47 -13.28 -8.24
CA GLU A 355 -15.19 -12.53 -9.46
C GLU A 355 -13.69 -12.55 -9.81
N PRO A 356 -13.36 -12.85 -11.07
CA PRO A 356 -11.99 -12.77 -11.54
C PRO A 356 -11.43 -11.36 -11.36
N VAL A 357 -10.22 -11.30 -10.83
CA VAL A 357 -9.46 -10.07 -10.63
C VAL A 357 -8.27 -10.01 -11.57
N LEU A 358 -7.82 -8.81 -11.94
CA LEU A 358 -6.60 -8.63 -12.72
C LEU A 358 -5.82 -7.38 -12.28
N ILE A 359 -4.53 -7.34 -12.59
CA ILE A 359 -3.65 -6.19 -12.37
C ILE A 359 -3.02 -5.77 -13.71
N PRO A 360 -3.63 -4.85 -14.46
CA PRO A 360 -3.27 -4.60 -15.87
C PRO A 360 -1.79 -4.29 -16.12
N HIS A 361 -1.21 -3.40 -15.32
CA HIS A 361 0.11 -2.82 -15.62
C HIS A 361 1.30 -3.58 -15.00
N MET A 362 1.07 -4.37 -13.96
CA MET A 362 2.17 -5.00 -13.20
C MET A 362 2.42 -6.45 -13.61
N THR A 363 1.40 -7.15 -14.10
CA THR A 363 1.47 -8.59 -14.38
C THR A 363 1.17 -8.92 -15.83
N GLY A 364 1.34 -7.94 -16.73
CA GLY A 364 0.96 -8.10 -18.14
C GLY A 364 -0.54 -8.38 -18.33
N GLY A 365 -1.37 -7.95 -17.39
CA GLY A 365 -2.80 -8.22 -17.39
C GLY A 365 -3.19 -9.63 -16.94
N HIS A 366 -2.33 -10.34 -16.19
CA HIS A 366 -2.69 -11.64 -15.62
C HIS A 366 -3.99 -11.58 -14.80
N HIS A 367 -4.82 -12.62 -14.96
CA HIS A 367 -6.10 -12.79 -14.30
C HIS A 367 -6.01 -13.88 -13.23
N TRP A 368 -6.60 -13.63 -12.08
CA TRP A 368 -6.83 -14.64 -11.03
C TRP A 368 -8.34 -14.83 -10.87
N ASP A 369 -8.77 -16.03 -10.48
CA ASP A 369 -10.20 -16.34 -10.33
C ASP A 369 -10.86 -15.58 -9.17
N SER A 370 -10.07 -15.12 -8.19
CA SER A 370 -10.56 -14.26 -7.10
C SER A 370 -9.45 -13.46 -6.42
N LEU A 371 -9.83 -12.56 -5.50
CA LEU A 371 -8.88 -11.90 -4.60
C LEU A 371 -8.06 -12.89 -3.77
N TRP A 372 -8.64 -14.00 -3.34
CA TRP A 372 -7.91 -15.01 -2.55
C TRP A 372 -6.91 -15.81 -3.41
N HIS A 373 -7.22 -16.07 -4.69
CA HIS A 373 -6.24 -16.64 -5.61
C HIS A 373 -5.06 -15.68 -5.84
N LEU A 374 -5.32 -14.38 -6.00
CA LEU A 374 -4.27 -13.36 -6.07
C LEU A 374 -3.43 -13.33 -4.78
N TRP A 375 -4.07 -13.42 -3.61
CA TRP A 375 -3.37 -13.48 -2.32
C TRP A 375 -2.44 -14.69 -2.26
N ASN A 376 -2.94 -15.88 -2.57
CA ASN A 376 -2.16 -17.12 -2.58
C ASN A 376 -0.95 -17.03 -3.53
N ASP A 377 -1.17 -16.66 -4.80
CA ASP A 377 -0.10 -16.60 -5.81
C ASP A 377 0.97 -15.59 -5.41
N TRP A 378 0.59 -14.41 -4.93
CA TRP A 378 1.56 -13.38 -4.55
C TRP A 378 2.44 -13.80 -3.37
N TYR A 379 1.87 -14.36 -2.29
CA TYR A 379 2.67 -14.80 -1.15
C TYR A 379 3.43 -16.07 -1.43
N ARG A 380 2.89 -16.98 -2.24
CA ARG A 380 3.64 -18.14 -2.72
C ARG A 380 4.87 -17.71 -3.52
N ASP A 381 4.72 -16.72 -4.40
CA ASP A 381 5.82 -16.21 -5.23
C ASP A 381 6.96 -15.66 -4.37
N TYR A 382 6.65 -14.90 -3.32
CA TYR A 382 7.68 -14.52 -2.35
C TYR A 382 8.20 -15.74 -1.60
N TRP A 383 7.33 -16.52 -0.96
CA TRP A 383 7.70 -17.67 -0.12
C TRP A 383 8.48 -18.78 -0.84
N GLN A 384 8.38 -18.90 -2.15
CA GLN A 384 9.14 -19.91 -2.91
C GLN A 384 10.32 -19.30 -3.66
N HIS A 385 10.51 -17.98 -3.62
CA HIS A 385 11.64 -17.35 -4.31
C HIS A 385 12.98 -17.74 -3.66
N GLU A 386 14.02 -17.85 -4.46
CA GLU A 386 15.39 -18.13 -3.98
C GLU A 386 16.06 -16.96 -3.24
N ASN A 387 15.55 -15.74 -3.40
CA ASN A 387 16.17 -14.56 -2.80
C ASN A 387 15.81 -14.48 -1.30
N PRO A 388 16.75 -14.11 -0.42
CA PRO A 388 16.44 -13.96 0.99
C PRO A 388 15.36 -12.90 1.19
N ARG A 389 14.53 -13.10 2.21
CA ARG A 389 13.40 -12.24 2.56
C ARG A 389 13.00 -12.53 4.00
N LEU A 390 12.34 -11.58 4.62
CA LEU A 390 11.56 -11.82 5.84
C LEU A 390 10.10 -11.58 5.54
N ILE A 391 9.20 -12.53 5.87
CA ILE A 391 7.75 -12.33 5.74
C ILE A 391 7.14 -12.19 7.13
N VAL A 392 6.51 -11.04 7.37
CA VAL A 392 6.03 -10.59 8.69
C VAL A 392 4.53 -10.32 8.61
N ARG A 393 3.76 -10.83 9.59
CA ARG A 393 2.33 -10.53 9.69
C ARG A 393 2.10 -9.08 10.11
N PHE A 394 1.15 -8.43 9.47
CA PHE A 394 0.65 -7.12 9.88
C PHE A 394 0.15 -7.12 11.31
N GLU A 395 -0.49 -8.21 11.71
CA GLU A 395 -1.03 -8.40 13.04
C GLU A 395 0.09 -8.47 14.10
N ASP A 396 1.20 -9.15 13.83
CA ASP A 396 2.34 -9.16 14.77
C ASP A 396 3.02 -7.80 14.86
N LEU A 397 3.12 -7.06 13.74
CA LEU A 397 3.62 -5.69 13.78
C LEU A 397 2.70 -4.77 14.60
N LEU A 398 1.40 -5.05 14.63
CA LEU A 398 0.43 -4.27 15.39
C LEU A 398 0.45 -4.61 16.89
N TRP A 399 0.53 -5.90 17.23
CA TRP A 399 0.38 -6.38 18.61
C TRP A 399 1.70 -6.67 19.32
N ARG A 400 2.77 -6.94 18.58
CA ARG A 400 4.10 -7.28 19.12
C ARG A 400 5.23 -6.55 18.35
N PRO A 401 5.11 -5.23 18.08
CA PRO A 401 6.08 -4.51 17.24
C PRO A 401 7.51 -4.63 17.76
N GLN A 402 7.73 -4.59 19.07
CA GLN A 402 9.06 -4.72 19.66
C GLN A 402 9.72 -6.08 19.34
N GLN A 403 8.94 -7.17 19.39
CA GLN A 403 9.46 -8.52 19.09
C GLN A 403 9.78 -8.65 17.60
N VAL A 404 8.88 -8.19 16.73
CA VAL A 404 9.09 -8.16 15.27
C VAL A 404 10.36 -7.38 14.92
N LEU A 405 10.50 -6.16 15.43
CA LEU A 405 11.63 -5.29 15.08
C LEU A 405 12.94 -5.81 15.66
N ARG A 406 12.93 -6.45 16.83
CA ARG A 406 14.12 -7.11 17.39
C ARG A 406 14.57 -8.30 16.55
N ALA A 407 13.64 -9.13 16.10
CA ALA A 407 13.95 -10.26 15.23
C ALA A 407 14.56 -9.78 13.89
N ILE A 408 13.98 -8.75 13.28
CA ILE A 408 14.54 -8.12 12.07
C ILE A 408 15.93 -7.54 12.37
N GLN A 409 16.08 -6.78 13.46
CA GLN A 409 17.33 -6.14 13.86
C GLN A 409 18.47 -7.16 14.00
N SER A 410 18.22 -8.26 14.71
CA SER A 410 19.17 -9.36 14.89
C SER A 410 19.52 -10.02 13.56
N CYS A 411 18.50 -10.34 12.74
CA CYS A 411 18.70 -10.98 11.45
C CYS A 411 19.64 -10.18 10.54
N VAL A 412 19.47 -8.86 10.46
CA VAL A 412 20.16 -8.03 9.47
C VAL A 412 21.41 -7.32 10.01
N GLY A 413 21.73 -7.51 11.29
CA GLY A 413 22.83 -6.80 11.93
C GLY A 413 22.60 -5.28 12.04
N ALA A 414 21.34 -4.85 12.11
CA ALA A 414 21.02 -3.44 12.35
C ALA A 414 21.31 -3.05 13.82
N THR A 415 21.34 -1.76 14.10
CA THR A 415 21.34 -1.21 15.46
C THR A 415 20.07 -0.41 15.72
N TRP A 416 19.72 -0.20 16.99
CA TRP A 416 18.63 0.71 17.32
C TRP A 416 19.02 2.16 17.00
N THR A 417 18.09 2.94 16.44
CA THR A 417 18.30 4.37 16.13
C THR A 417 18.67 5.16 17.39
N THR A 418 17.97 4.88 18.50
CA THR A 418 18.23 5.47 19.81
C THR A 418 18.35 4.32 20.82
N PRO A 419 19.55 4.04 21.37
CA PRO A 419 19.75 2.97 22.35
C PRO A 419 18.76 3.07 23.52
N GLY A 420 18.13 1.95 23.87
CA GLY A 420 17.17 1.88 24.99
C GLY A 420 15.83 2.57 24.76
N THR A 421 15.53 3.07 23.55
CA THR A 421 14.26 3.72 23.21
C THR A 421 13.55 3.00 22.07
N PHE A 422 12.25 2.72 22.24
CA PHE A 422 11.40 2.21 21.17
C PHE A 422 10.35 3.24 20.74
N TYR A 423 10.21 3.46 19.45
CA TYR A 423 9.27 4.41 18.84
C TYR A 423 8.06 3.68 18.26
N TYR A 424 6.87 3.97 18.79
CA TYR A 424 5.58 3.51 18.27
C TYR A 424 5.07 4.39 17.13
N VAL A 425 4.50 3.78 16.11
CA VAL A 425 3.80 4.48 15.02
C VAL A 425 2.31 4.50 15.34
N VAL A 426 1.85 5.58 15.98
CA VAL A 426 0.49 5.65 16.54
C VAL A 426 -0.54 6.29 15.62
N ASP A 427 -0.13 7.26 14.80
CA ASP A 427 -0.99 7.97 13.86
C ASP A 427 -1.13 7.19 12.55
N ARG A 428 -1.75 7.81 11.56
CA ARG A 428 -1.98 7.27 10.23
C ARG A 428 -0.68 7.00 9.49
N SER A 429 -0.56 5.86 8.84
CA SER A 429 0.61 5.50 8.01
C SER A 429 0.53 5.98 6.54
N LYS A 430 -0.49 6.76 6.15
CA LYS A 430 -0.69 7.22 4.76
C LYS A 430 -0.82 8.74 4.65
N TRP A 431 -0.01 9.52 5.38
CA TRP A 431 -0.10 10.99 5.35
C TRP A 431 0.21 11.62 3.97
N GLU A 432 1.01 10.98 3.11
CA GLU A 432 1.38 11.55 1.80
C GLU A 432 0.21 11.51 0.80
N HIS A 433 -0.83 10.73 1.11
CA HIS A 433 -2.02 10.53 0.28
C HIS A 433 -3.29 11.21 0.84
N VAL A 434 -3.14 12.13 1.81
CA VAL A 434 -4.24 12.83 2.50
C VAL A 434 -5.09 13.70 1.56
N LYS A 435 -4.66 13.91 0.31
CA LYS A 435 -5.52 14.54 -0.71
C LYS A 435 -6.82 13.76 -0.98
N THR A 436 -6.92 12.51 -0.55
CA THR A 436 -8.15 11.71 -0.65
C THR A 436 -8.96 11.82 0.64
N PHE A 437 -10.24 12.21 0.53
CA PHE A 437 -11.20 12.46 1.62
C PHE A 437 -11.56 11.24 2.49
N ARG A 438 -10.77 10.16 2.49
CA ARG A 438 -11.12 8.92 3.18
C ARG A 438 -10.50 8.88 4.57
N ALA A 439 -11.29 8.42 5.55
CA ALA A 439 -10.81 8.13 6.89
C ALA A 439 -9.64 7.14 6.83
N GLN A 440 -8.58 7.44 7.58
CA GLN A 440 -7.39 6.60 7.66
C GLN A 440 -7.29 6.03 9.08
N SER A 441 -6.87 4.77 9.19
CA SER A 441 -6.70 4.10 10.47
C SER A 441 -5.50 4.64 11.23
N ASN A 442 -5.70 4.94 12.51
CA ASN A 442 -4.62 5.10 13.49
C ASN A 442 -4.37 3.74 14.17
N MET A 443 -3.41 3.68 15.11
CA MET A 443 -3.08 2.43 15.82
C MET A 443 -4.29 1.84 16.55
N VAL A 444 -5.10 2.66 17.23
CA VAL A 444 -6.26 2.19 18.01
C VAL A 444 -7.36 1.64 17.10
N SER A 445 -7.71 2.34 16.02
CA SER A 445 -8.72 1.83 15.09
C SER A 445 -8.21 0.60 14.32
N ALA A 446 -6.91 0.50 14.03
CA ALA A 446 -6.31 -0.73 13.52
C ALA A 446 -6.44 -1.88 14.53
N MET A 447 -6.12 -1.67 15.81
CA MET A 447 -6.29 -2.66 16.87
C MET A 447 -7.73 -3.18 16.97
N ILE A 448 -8.73 -2.28 16.94
CA ILE A 448 -10.14 -2.65 16.97
C ILE A 448 -10.52 -3.47 15.73
N LYS A 449 -10.12 -3.04 14.54
CA LYS A 449 -10.43 -3.74 13.28
C LYS A 449 -9.82 -5.13 13.20
N HIS A 450 -8.61 -5.28 13.72
CA HIS A 450 -7.80 -6.48 13.52
C HIS A 450 -7.90 -7.49 14.66
N GLY A 451 -8.13 -7.06 15.90
CA GLY A 451 -8.23 -8.01 17.01
C GLY A 451 -9.66 -8.42 17.34
N THR A 452 -10.69 -7.85 16.71
CA THR A 452 -12.08 -8.22 16.97
C THR A 452 -12.55 -9.33 16.02
N PRO A 453 -12.91 -10.54 16.51
CA PRO A 453 -13.28 -11.67 15.64
C PRO A 453 -14.45 -11.36 14.71
N SER A 454 -15.46 -10.62 15.18
CA SER A 454 -16.60 -10.22 14.34
C SER A 454 -16.22 -9.24 13.23
N GLN A 455 -15.16 -8.45 13.40
CA GLN A 455 -14.66 -7.55 12.34
C GLN A 455 -13.86 -8.30 11.28
N ARG A 456 -13.21 -9.40 11.65
CA ARG A 456 -12.44 -10.26 10.74
C ARG A 456 -13.30 -10.86 9.63
N VAL A 457 -14.56 -11.19 9.93
CA VAL A 457 -15.51 -11.80 8.98
C VAL A 457 -16.67 -10.90 8.60
N ARG A 458 -16.62 -9.60 8.95
CA ARG A 458 -17.72 -8.69 8.62
C ARG A 458 -17.92 -8.63 7.11
N ASN A 459 -19.19 -8.58 6.70
CA ASN A 459 -19.60 -8.59 5.30
C ASN A 459 -19.20 -9.86 4.53
N LEU A 460 -18.84 -10.96 5.22
CA LEU A 460 -18.72 -12.28 4.62
C LEU A 460 -19.91 -13.14 5.01
N SER A 461 -20.55 -13.76 4.02
CA SER A 461 -21.58 -14.77 4.24
C SER A 461 -20.95 -16.13 4.61
N LEU A 462 -21.78 -17.06 5.08
CA LEU A 462 -21.32 -18.43 5.37
C LEU A 462 -20.82 -19.16 4.11
N GLU A 463 -21.46 -18.93 2.96
CA GLU A 463 -21.02 -19.49 1.67
C GLU A 463 -19.64 -18.97 1.30
N GLU A 464 -19.41 -17.67 1.48
CA GLU A 464 -18.12 -17.04 1.18
C GLU A 464 -17.01 -17.52 2.11
N LEU A 465 -17.31 -17.76 3.40
CA LEU A 465 -16.36 -18.36 4.34
C LEU A 465 -16.01 -19.80 3.97
N GLU A 466 -16.98 -20.58 3.49
CA GLU A 466 -16.71 -21.95 3.01
C GLU A 466 -15.86 -21.93 1.74
N GLN A 467 -16.13 -21.01 0.81
CA GLN A 467 -15.27 -20.82 -0.36
C GLN A 467 -13.86 -20.38 0.03
N ALA A 468 -13.71 -19.47 0.99
CA ALA A 468 -12.41 -19.05 1.49
C ALA A 468 -11.60 -20.25 2.00
N ARG A 469 -12.24 -21.19 2.70
CA ARG A 469 -11.62 -22.43 3.19
C ARG A 469 -11.15 -23.34 2.06
N GLN A 470 -11.86 -23.37 0.94
CA GLN A 470 -11.51 -24.19 -0.22
C GLN A 470 -10.41 -23.55 -1.08
N ILE A 471 -10.40 -22.21 -1.16
CA ILE A 471 -9.48 -21.47 -2.05
C ILE A 471 -8.16 -21.13 -1.36
N LEU A 472 -8.19 -20.67 -0.10
CA LEU A 472 -6.98 -20.21 0.58
C LEU A 472 -6.00 -21.37 0.76
N ASP A 473 -4.75 -21.13 0.41
CA ASP A 473 -3.75 -22.19 0.44
C ASP A 473 -3.50 -22.65 1.89
N PRO A 474 -3.75 -23.93 2.21
CA PRO A 474 -3.65 -24.41 3.58
C PRO A 474 -2.23 -24.34 4.13
N GLN A 475 -1.19 -24.48 3.30
CA GLN A 475 0.21 -24.39 3.74
C GLN A 475 0.58 -22.96 4.13
N ILE A 476 0.19 -21.96 3.32
CA ILE A 476 0.44 -20.55 3.65
C ILE A 476 -0.38 -20.16 4.89
N MET A 477 -1.64 -20.60 4.98
CA MET A 477 -2.48 -20.34 6.15
C MET A 477 -1.85 -20.91 7.43
N GLU A 478 -1.40 -22.17 7.40
CA GLU A 478 -0.71 -22.82 8.52
C GLU A 478 0.61 -22.11 8.86
N LEU A 479 1.43 -21.82 7.85
CA LEU A 479 2.74 -21.17 8.01
C LEU A 479 2.66 -19.84 8.77
N PHE A 480 1.57 -19.09 8.59
CA PHE A 480 1.34 -17.80 9.24
C PHE A 480 0.29 -17.88 10.37
N GLY A 481 -0.13 -19.07 10.80
CA GLY A 481 -1.08 -19.26 11.89
C GLY A 481 -2.44 -18.59 11.63
N TYR A 482 -2.87 -18.51 10.38
CA TYR A 482 -4.20 -18.04 10.01
C TYR A 482 -5.17 -19.21 9.88
N SER A 483 -6.43 -19.01 10.27
CA SER A 483 -7.47 -20.03 10.17
C SER A 483 -8.79 -19.45 9.65
N VAL A 484 -9.51 -20.13 8.78
CA VAL A 484 -10.86 -19.67 8.38
C VAL A 484 -11.86 -20.10 9.46
N PRO A 485 -12.60 -19.17 10.12
CA PRO A 485 -13.54 -19.52 11.17
C PRO A 485 -14.58 -20.56 10.71
N LYS A 486 -14.86 -21.53 11.58
CA LYS A 486 -15.94 -22.50 11.32
C LYS A 486 -17.30 -21.82 11.43
N PRO A 487 -18.32 -22.24 10.66
CA PRO A 487 -19.69 -21.79 10.88
C PRO A 487 -20.08 -22.08 12.33
N SER A 488 -20.63 -21.07 13.02
CA SER A 488 -21.12 -21.16 14.40
C SER A 488 -22.54 -21.69 14.46
#